data_AF-A0A2M7R100-F1
#
_entry.id   AF-A0A2M7R100-F1
#
_cell.length_a   1.000
_cell.length_b   1.000
_cell.length_c   1.000
_cell.angle_alpha   90.00
_cell.angle_beta   90.00
_cell.angle_gamma   90.00
#
_symmetry.space_group_name_H-M   'P 1'
#
loop_
_entity.id
_entity.type
_entity.pdbx_description
1 polymer ?
#
loop_
_entity_poly.entity_id
_entity_poly.type
_entity_poly.pdbx_seq_one_letter_code
_entity_poly.pdbx_strand_id
1 'polypeptide(L)' 'MTMRHSVRRNLSSYSLVNLSSSYKMTKGLTIFARIDNLFDVHYEEAGSYGTPGFSIFGGIKISSL' A
#
# COMPACT_ATOMS: atom_id res chain seq x y z
N MET A 1 -33.61 28.41 -5.59
CA MET A 1 -32.90 27.73 -6.70
C MET A 1 -31.42 27.67 -6.33
N THR A 2 -31.00 26.63 -5.61
CA THR A 2 -29.66 26.53 -5.02
C THR A 2 -28.73 25.87 -6.03
N MET A 3 -27.83 26.65 -6.66
CA MET A 3 -26.76 26.10 -7.48
C MET A 3 -25.86 25.24 -6.60
N ARG A 4 -25.94 23.91 -6.76
CA ARG A 4 -24.92 23.00 -6.24
C ARG A 4 -23.68 23.17 -7.10
N HIS A 5 -22.70 23.93 -6.61
CA HIS A 5 -21.33 23.88 -7.15
C HIS A 5 -20.80 22.47 -6.87
N SER A 6 -20.93 21.58 -7.85
CA SER A 6 -20.22 20.31 -7.86
C SER A 6 -18.73 20.65 -7.92
N VAL A 7 -18.06 20.72 -6.76
CA VAL A 7 -16.61 20.82 -6.71
C VAL A 7 -16.08 19.54 -7.35
N ARG A 8 -15.71 19.63 -8.63
CA ARG A 8 -15.01 18.56 -9.33
C ARG A 8 -13.64 18.47 -8.67
N ARG A 9 -13.49 17.62 -7.65
CA ARG A 9 -12.17 17.27 -7.12
C ARG A 9 -11.46 16.50 -8.23
N ASN A 10 -10.56 17.18 -8.91
CA ASN A 10 -9.72 16.60 -9.94
C ASN A 10 -8.63 15.83 -9.20
N LEU A 11 -8.84 14.53 -9.00
CA LEU A 11 -7.82 13.66 -8.44
C LEU A 11 -6.71 13.53 -9.48
N SER A 12 -5.53 14.10 -9.18
CA SER A 12 -4.35 13.95 -10.02
C SER A 12 -4.05 12.47 -10.23
N SER A 13 -3.70 12.08 -11.45
CA SER A 13 -3.20 10.72 -11.70
C SER A 13 -1.94 10.49 -10.86
N TYR A 14 -1.89 9.33 -10.20
CA TYR A 14 -0.77 8.91 -9.38
C TYR A 14 -0.34 7.50 -9.77
N SER A 15 0.88 7.12 -9.38
CA SER A 15 1.40 5.76 -9.56
C SER A 15 1.94 5.27 -8.23
N LEU A 16 1.52 4.08 -7.83
CA LEU A 16 2.00 3.43 -6.61
C LEU A 16 2.96 2.31 -6.97
N VAL A 17 4.09 2.27 -6.27
CA VAL A 17 5.09 1.20 -6.42
C VAL A 17 5.20 0.47 -5.09
N ASN A 18 4.96 -0.82 -5.12
CA ASN A 18 5.06 -1.70 -3.97
C ASN A 18 6.14 -2.75 -4.24
N LEU A 19 6.94 -3.07 -3.22
CA LEU A 19 8.01 -4.06 -3.29
C LEU A 19 7.73 -5.18 -2.30
N SER A 20 7.91 -6.43 -2.73
CA SER A 20 7.83 -7.58 -1.83
C SER A 20 8.96 -8.57 -2.09
N SER A 21 9.42 -9.20 -1.02
CA SER A 21 10.46 -10.21 -1.06
C SER A 21 10.11 -11.34 -0.08
N SER A 22 10.47 -12.57 -0.45
CA SER A 22 10.25 -13.77 0.35
C SER A 22 11.42 -14.73 0.15
N TYR A 23 11.96 -15.24 1.25
CA TYR A 23 13.14 -16.08 1.25
C TYR A 23 12.94 -17.31 2.13
N LYS A 24 13.10 -18.50 1.53
CA LYS A 24 13.08 -19.79 2.24
C LYS A 24 14.44 -20.00 2.91
N MET A 25 14.52 -19.76 4.22
CA MET A 25 15.72 -19.97 5.03
C MET A 25 16.01 -21.47 5.20
N THR A 26 14.97 -22.25 5.51
CA THR A 26 15.04 -23.71 5.66
C THR A 26 13.77 -24.34 5.09
N LYS A 27 13.66 -25.67 5.12
CA LYS A 27 12.44 -26.38 4.67
C LYS A 27 11.18 -26.01 5.48
N GLY A 28 11.34 -25.57 6.73
CA GLY A 28 10.23 -25.20 7.63
C GLY A 28 10.15 -23.71 7.97
N LEU A 29 11.06 -22.87 7.47
CA LEU A 29 11.13 -21.44 7.80
C LEU A 29 11.25 -20.57 6.54
N THR A 30 10.32 -19.63 6.39
CA THR A 30 10.36 -18.58 5.36
C THR A 30 10.28 -17.21 6.02
N ILE A 31 11.11 -16.28 5.59
CA ILE A 31 11.04 -14.87 6.00
C ILE A 31 10.50 -14.07 4.82
N PHE A 32 9.62 -13.11 5.09
CA PHE A 32 9.09 -12.21 4.07
C PHE A 32 9.12 -10.76 4.54
N ALA A 33 9.25 -9.86 3.58
CA ALA A 33 9.17 -8.43 3.77
C ALA A 33 8.38 -7.80 2.62
N ARG A 34 7.64 -6.74 2.93
CA ARG A 34 6.86 -5.95 1.97
C ARG A 34 7.00 -4.48 2.32
N ILE A 35 7.20 -3.67 1.30
CA ILE A 35 7.20 -2.21 1.37
C ILE A 35 6.07 -1.74 0.46
N ASP A 36 5.14 -0.99 1.03
CA ASP A 36 4.07 -0.35 0.30
C ASP A 36 4.34 1.13 0.13
N ASN A 37 3.89 1.67 -1.00
CA ASN A 37 4.06 3.07 -1.36
C ASN A 37 5.53 3.51 -1.28
N LEU A 38 6.40 2.81 -2.02
CA LEU A 38 7.86 2.96 -1.99
C LEU A 38 8.34 4.40 -2.19
N PHE A 39 7.56 5.22 -2.90
CA PHE A 39 7.87 6.63 -3.19
C PHE A 39 7.05 7.62 -2.34
N ASP A 40 6.37 7.15 -1.29
CA ASP A 40 5.56 7.95 -0.36
C ASP A 40 4.58 8.91 -1.06
N VAL A 41 3.89 8.39 -2.07
CA VAL A 41 2.92 9.18 -2.84
C VAL A 41 1.70 9.42 -1.97
N HIS A 42 1.42 10.68 -1.67
CA HIS A 42 0.16 11.09 -1.05
C HIS A 42 -0.91 11.21 -2.12
N TYR A 43 -1.95 10.39 -2.03
CA TYR A 43 -3.09 10.42 -2.94
C TYR A 43 -4.40 10.51 -2.15
N GLU A 44 -5.37 11.23 -2.67
CA GLU A 44 -6.73 11.24 -2.10
C GLU A 44 -7.50 10.08 -2.73
N GLU A 45 -7.91 9.09 -1.92
CA GLU A 45 -8.95 8.15 -2.35
C GLU A 45 -10.29 8.90 -2.46
N ALA A 46 -11.13 8.46 -3.41
CA ALA A 46 -12.45 9.04 -3.62
C ALA A 46 -13.32 8.86 -2.37
N GLY A 47 -13.29 9.86 -1.49
CA GLY A 47 -14.09 9.91 -0.25
C GLY A 47 -13.28 9.58 0.99
N SER A 48 -12.71 10.60 1.63
CA SER A 48 -12.33 10.73 3.06
C SER A 48 -11.61 9.57 3.80
N TYR A 49 -11.26 8.47 3.15
CA TYR A 49 -10.41 7.43 3.71
C TYR A 49 -8.96 7.83 3.45
N GLY A 50 -8.21 8.04 4.54
CA GLY A 50 -6.79 8.35 4.46
C GLY A 50 -6.02 7.15 3.92
N THR A 51 -5.17 7.40 2.93
CA THR A 51 -4.30 6.37 2.35
C THR A 51 -3.06 6.23 3.23
N PRO A 52 -2.65 5.01 3.62
CA PRO A 52 -1.35 4.81 4.25
C PRO A 52 -0.25 5.36 3.33
N GLY A 53 0.65 6.18 3.87
CA GLY A 53 1.88 6.59 3.19
C GLY A 53 2.85 5.42 3.04
N PHE A 54 4.14 5.72 2.96
CA PHE A 54 5.18 4.71 3.00
C PHE A 54 5.01 3.77 4.20
N SER A 55 4.93 2.46 3.95
CA SER A 55 4.68 1.45 4.98
C SER A 55 5.58 0.23 4.80
N ILE A 56 6.09 -0.32 5.90
CA ILE A 56 6.92 -1.53 5.90
C ILE A 56 6.25 -2.62 6.73
N PHE A 57 6.18 -3.82 6.14
CA PHE A 57 5.67 -5.03 6.76
C PHE A 57 6.70 -6.16 6.63
N GLY A 58 6.70 -7.08 7.59
CA GLY A 58 7.52 -8.27 7.51
C GLY A 58 7.06 -9.33 8.48
N GLY A 59 7.54 -10.55 8.27
CA GLY A 59 7.19 -11.65 9.15
C GLY A 59 7.92 -12.94 8.82
N ILE A 60 7.63 -13.95 9.64
CA ILE A 60 8.11 -15.31 9.49
C ILE A 60 6.93 -16.24 9.26
N LYS A 61 7.12 -17.23 8.40
CA LYS A 61 6.20 -18.35 8.22
C LYS A 61 6.91 -19.62 8.64
N ILE A 62 6.30 -20.32 9.60
CA ILE A 62 6.72 -21.64 10.05
C ILE A 62 5.80 -22.67 9.40
N SER A 63 6.34 -23.80 8.96
CA SER A 63 5.55 -24.90 8.39
C SER A 63 6.14 -26.24 8.79
N SER A 64 5.28 -27.20 9.13
CA SER A 64 5.70 -28.60 9.28
C SER A 64 5.99 -29.19 7.90
N LEU A 65 7.06 -29.97 7.83
CA LEU A 65 7.49 -30.74 6.66
C LEU A 65 6.51 -31.88 6.32
#